data_AF-A6G9G7-F1
#
_entry.id   AF-A6G9G7-F1
#
_cell.length_a   1.000
_cell.length_b   1.000
_cell.length_c   1.000
_cell.angle_alpha   90.00
_cell.angle_beta   90.00
_cell.angle_gamma   90.00
#
_symmetry.space_group_name_H-M   'P 1'
#
loop_
_entity.id
_entity.type
_entity.pdbx_description
1 polymer ?
#
loop_
_entity_poly.entity_id
_entity_poly.type
_entity_poly.pdbx_seq_one_letter_code
_entity_poly.pdbx_strand_id
1 'polypeptide(L)'
;MKYLPLALILVACPADDGGDDEVGETAGDDTSESDSTTEDGTDTTTEDTTDAETTEDTTADAETETDTGAPMIDCDVDAWDIAMDTQWKSAWMAACMVPTIAPIMQGIDPVLYENFSCADCHGDDLGGGTFAMPATTPISFADAANWDPAYIDGMTFMGPMAEVADTAAATLGYEPFSMDNPDGFGCGGCHVIEG
;
A
#
# COMPACT_ATOMS: atom_id res chain seq x y z
N MET A 1 -22.74 15.10 19.01
CA MET A 1 -21.49 14.76 18.32
C MET A 1 -21.83 14.74 16.84
N LYS A 2 -21.35 15.73 16.08
CA LYS A 2 -21.56 15.83 14.63
C LYS A 2 -20.39 15.07 14.00
N TYR A 3 -20.66 13.93 13.38
CA TYR A 3 -19.68 13.25 12.54
C TYR A 3 -19.53 14.08 11.26
N LEU A 4 -18.33 14.58 11.01
CA LEU A 4 -17.95 15.05 9.68
C LEU A 4 -17.70 13.82 8.82
N PRO A 5 -18.20 13.77 7.57
CA PRO A 5 -17.83 12.70 6.65
C PRO A 5 -16.34 12.83 6.36
N LEU A 6 -15.57 11.77 6.68
CA LEU A 6 -14.24 11.61 6.11
C LEU A 6 -14.44 11.52 4.59
N ALA A 7 -13.95 12.51 3.87
CA ALA A 7 -13.79 12.41 2.43
C ALA A 7 -12.68 11.37 2.19
N LEU A 8 -13.10 10.13 1.94
CA LEU A 8 -12.23 9.07 1.48
C LEU A 8 -11.74 9.49 0.10
N ILE A 9 -10.54 10.08 0.02
CA ILE A 9 -9.84 10.25 -1.24
C ILE A 9 -9.46 8.83 -1.66
N LEU A 10 -10.34 8.19 -2.44
CA LEU A 10 -10.01 6.97 -3.17
C LEU A 10 -8.88 7.32 -4.13
N VAL A 11 -7.63 7.09 -3.72
CA VAL A 11 -6.54 6.91 -4.67
C VAL A 11 -6.83 5.57 -5.34
N ALA A 12 -7.61 5.61 -6.40
CA ALA A 12 -7.88 4.46 -7.24
C ALA A 12 -6.53 3.92 -7.72
N CYS A 13 -6.22 2.67 -7.37
CA CYS A 13 -5.10 1.96 -7.96
C CYS A 13 -5.34 1.94 -9.48
N PRO A 14 -4.41 2.46 -10.31
CA PRO A 14 -4.63 2.45 -11.75
C PRO A 14 -4.81 0.99 -12.19
N ALA A 15 -5.97 0.69 -12.76
CA ALA A 15 -6.17 -0.56 -13.47
C ALA A 15 -5.23 -0.48 -14.69
N ASP A 16 -4.12 -1.19 -14.63
CA ASP A 16 -3.18 -1.31 -15.74
C ASP A 16 -3.88 -2.15 -16.82
N ASP A 17 -4.49 -1.47 -17.80
CA ASP A 17 -5.00 -2.08 -19.02
C ASP A 17 -3.79 -2.58 -19.82
N GLY A 18 -3.30 -3.77 -19.45
CA GLY A 18 -2.11 -4.40 -20.00
C GLY A 18 -2.05 -4.31 -21.53
N GLY A 19 -1.18 -3.42 -22.01
CA GLY A 19 -0.75 -3.35 -23.40
C GLY A 19 0.48 -4.24 -23.58
N ASP A 20 0.29 -5.36 -24.28
CA ASP A 20 1.37 -6.15 -24.88
C ASP A 20 2.19 -5.26 -25.83
N ASP A 21 3.28 -4.66 -25.34
CA ASP A 21 4.31 -4.05 -26.18
C ASP A 21 5.58 -4.91 -26.16
N GLU A 22 5.88 -5.48 -27.33
CA GLU A 22 7.04 -6.31 -27.59
C GLU A 22 8.36 -5.58 -27.29
N VAL A 23 9.17 -6.20 -26.43
CA VAL A 23 10.51 -5.73 -26.05
C VAL A 23 11.47 -5.75 -27.24
N GLY A 24 11.86 -4.55 -27.69
CA GLY A 24 13.02 -4.33 -28.55
C GLY A 24 14.30 -4.21 -27.73
N GLU A 25 15.24 -5.11 -27.98
CA GLU A 25 16.61 -5.12 -27.45
C GLU A 25 17.36 -3.82 -27.78
N THR A 26 17.92 -3.13 -26.77
CA THR A 26 19.14 -2.31 -26.97
C THR A 26 20.05 -2.37 -25.75
N ALA A 27 21.28 -2.85 -25.98
CA ALA A 27 22.40 -2.79 -25.06
C ALA A 27 23.12 -1.43 -25.14
N GLY A 28 23.62 -0.97 -24.00
CA GLY A 28 24.60 0.11 -23.80
C GLY A 28 24.71 0.33 -22.30
N ASP A 29 25.76 -0.13 -21.59
CA ASP A 29 27.14 0.39 -21.57
C ASP A 29 27.17 1.92 -21.45
N ASP A 30 27.31 2.43 -20.22
CA ASP A 30 28.12 3.61 -19.93
C ASP A 30 28.31 3.78 -18.40
N THR A 31 29.54 3.59 -17.99
CA THR A 31 30.13 4.04 -16.72
C THR A 31 30.11 5.57 -16.61
N SER A 32 29.75 6.11 -15.43
CA SER A 32 30.13 7.48 -15.05
C SER A 32 30.17 7.65 -13.53
N GLU A 33 31.37 7.88 -13.01
CA GLU A 33 31.64 8.46 -11.70
C GLU A 33 31.40 9.98 -11.76
N SER A 34 30.81 10.58 -10.74
CA SER A 34 30.92 12.04 -10.50
C SER A 34 30.69 12.42 -9.04
N ASP A 35 31.70 13.11 -8.52
CA ASP A 35 31.87 13.76 -7.22
C ASP A 35 30.89 14.91 -6.93
N SER A 36 30.69 15.13 -5.62
CA SER A 36 30.59 16.41 -4.88
C SER A 36 29.55 17.48 -5.31
N THR A 37 28.77 18.02 -4.36
CA THR A 37 29.10 19.21 -3.54
C THR A 37 27.94 19.60 -2.61
N THR A 38 28.29 20.05 -1.40
CA THR A 38 27.47 20.73 -0.39
C THR A 38 27.18 22.19 -0.75
N GLU A 39 25.94 22.66 -0.57
CA GLU A 39 25.54 24.07 -0.35
C GLU A 39 24.28 24.00 0.57
N ASP A 40 24.33 24.25 1.88
CA ASP A 40 24.19 25.55 2.59
C ASP A 40 23.29 26.59 1.91
N GLY A 41 22.17 26.96 2.54
CA GLY A 41 21.44 28.16 2.12
C GLY A 41 19.98 28.30 2.54
N THR A 42 19.77 29.02 3.64
CA THR A 42 18.86 30.19 3.72
C THR A 42 17.39 29.98 4.10
N ASP A 43 17.14 30.26 5.39
CA ASP A 43 15.94 30.87 5.98
C ASP A 43 15.33 32.01 5.12
N THR A 44 14.03 32.00 4.89
CA THR A 44 13.24 33.22 4.65
C THR A 44 11.78 33.02 5.09
N THR A 45 11.45 33.58 6.24
CA THR A 45 10.11 34.01 6.66
C THR A 45 9.52 35.03 5.67
N THR A 46 8.25 34.88 5.29
CA THR A 46 7.38 36.01 4.94
C THR A 46 5.93 35.63 5.23
N GLU A 47 5.35 36.33 6.21
CA GLU A 47 3.91 36.47 6.41
C GLU A 47 3.35 37.33 5.26
N ASP A 48 2.21 36.97 4.66
CA ASP A 48 1.20 37.99 4.35
C ASP A 48 -0.18 37.39 4.13
N THR A 49 -1.13 38.15 4.62
CA THR A 49 -2.58 37.99 4.67
C THR A 49 -3.21 38.28 3.32
N THR A 50 -4.24 37.53 2.91
CA THR A 50 -5.24 38.06 1.96
C THR A 50 -6.61 37.43 2.23
N ASP A 51 -7.45 38.24 2.87
CA ASP A 51 -8.92 38.20 2.78
C ASP A 51 -9.33 38.48 1.32
N ALA A 52 -10.10 37.58 0.73
CA ALA A 52 -10.83 37.86 -0.50
C ALA A 52 -12.13 37.03 -0.53
N GLU A 53 -13.22 37.71 -0.21
CA GLU A 53 -14.58 37.31 -0.56
C GLU A 53 -14.63 36.85 -2.02
N THR A 54 -15.03 35.60 -2.25
CA THR A 54 -15.31 35.09 -3.59
C THR A 54 -16.76 34.60 -3.63
N THR A 55 -17.48 35.24 -4.53
CA THR A 55 -18.89 35.13 -4.83
C THR A 55 -19.31 33.76 -5.31
N GLU A 56 -20.50 33.37 -4.87
CA GLU A 56 -21.29 32.23 -5.32
C GLU A 56 -21.51 32.29 -6.83
N ASP A 57 -20.89 31.37 -7.58
CA ASP A 57 -21.30 31.02 -8.94
C ASP A 57 -21.41 29.49 -8.99
N THR A 58 -22.57 28.99 -8.55
CA THR A 58 -22.94 27.57 -8.63
C THR A 58 -23.26 27.25 -10.08
N THR A 59 -22.21 27.07 -10.90
CA THR A 59 -22.32 26.37 -12.16
C THR A 59 -22.40 24.88 -11.83
N ALA A 60 -23.61 24.33 -11.91
CA ALA A 60 -23.85 22.90 -11.83
C ALA A 60 -23.24 22.24 -13.08
N ASP A 61 -21.94 21.99 -13.02
CA ASP A 61 -21.29 21.00 -13.88
C ASP A 61 -21.87 19.64 -13.46
N ALA A 62 -22.81 19.16 -14.27
CA ALA A 62 -23.25 17.80 -14.22
C ALA A 62 -22.07 16.94 -14.69
N GLU A 63 -21.19 16.65 -13.73
CA GLU A 63 -20.10 15.69 -13.91
C GLU A 63 -20.74 14.40 -14.38
N THR A 64 -20.49 14.08 -15.64
CA THR A 64 -20.87 12.80 -16.22
C THR A 64 -19.97 11.79 -15.54
N GLU A 65 -20.45 11.24 -14.43
CA GLU A 65 -19.92 10.06 -13.75
C GLU A 65 -19.67 9.01 -14.84
N THR A 66 -18.42 8.95 -15.29
CA THR A 66 -18.00 7.92 -16.22
C THR A 66 -17.95 6.68 -15.37
N ASP A 67 -19.04 5.91 -15.44
CA ASP A 67 -19.13 4.57 -14.88
C ASP A 67 -17.99 3.76 -15.48
N THR A 68 -16.87 3.72 -14.76
CA THR A 68 -15.65 3.00 -15.15
C THR A 68 -15.87 1.48 -15.12
N GLY A 69 -17.09 1.01 -14.82
CA GLY A 69 -17.45 -0.40 -14.76
C GLY A 69 -16.73 -1.15 -13.64
N ALA A 70 -16.12 -0.43 -12.70
CA ALA A 70 -15.48 -1.05 -11.55
C ALA A 70 -16.55 -1.80 -10.74
N PRO A 71 -16.27 -3.06 -10.32
CA PRO A 71 -17.22 -3.80 -9.52
C PRO A 71 -17.45 -3.05 -8.20
N MET A 72 -18.72 -2.89 -7.81
CA MET A 72 -19.04 -2.42 -6.48
C MET A 72 -18.73 -3.54 -5.49
N ILE A 73 -17.79 -3.29 -4.58
CA ILE A 73 -17.41 -4.24 -3.53
C ILE A 73 -18.08 -3.83 -2.21
N ASP A 74 -18.71 -4.79 -1.54
CA ASP A 74 -19.24 -4.68 -0.20
C ASP A 74 -18.51 -5.63 0.74
N CYS A 75 -17.60 -5.10 1.56
CA CYS A 75 -16.73 -5.89 2.44
C CYS A 75 -17.48 -6.70 3.53
N ASP A 76 -18.77 -6.41 3.77
CA ASP A 76 -19.57 -7.18 4.72
C ASP A 76 -20.12 -8.49 4.12
N VAL A 77 -20.24 -8.58 2.79
CA VAL A 77 -20.86 -9.72 2.09
C VAL A 77 -19.97 -10.36 1.03
N ASP A 78 -19.05 -9.59 0.45
CA ASP A 78 -18.10 -10.06 -0.56
C ASP A 78 -16.84 -10.56 0.14
N ALA A 79 -16.74 -11.88 0.29
CA ALA A 79 -15.53 -12.52 0.79
C ALA A 79 -14.44 -12.55 -0.30
N TRP A 80 -13.18 -12.44 0.11
CA TRP A 80 -12.03 -12.62 -0.78
C TRP A 80 -12.11 -13.97 -1.52
N ASP A 81 -11.96 -13.94 -2.84
CA ASP A 81 -11.91 -15.13 -3.68
C ASP A 81 -10.77 -15.03 -4.71
N ILE A 82 -9.80 -15.92 -4.58
CA ILE A 82 -8.63 -15.99 -5.45
C ILE A 82 -8.98 -16.36 -6.89
N ALA A 83 -10.13 -17.02 -7.11
CA ALA A 83 -10.60 -17.44 -8.42
C ALA A 83 -11.18 -16.28 -9.25
N MET A 84 -11.43 -15.13 -8.62
CA MET A 84 -11.89 -13.93 -9.32
C MET A 84 -10.77 -13.34 -10.19
N ASP A 85 -11.17 -12.58 -11.21
CA ASP A 85 -10.23 -11.90 -12.10
C ASP A 85 -9.49 -10.75 -11.40
N THR A 86 -8.43 -10.27 -12.03
CA THR A 86 -7.54 -9.24 -11.46
C THR A 86 -8.26 -7.93 -11.16
N GLN A 87 -9.24 -7.52 -11.98
CA GLN A 87 -9.98 -6.28 -11.78
C GLN A 87 -10.85 -6.35 -10.52
N TRP A 88 -11.54 -7.48 -10.31
CA TRP A 88 -12.30 -7.68 -9.08
C TRP A 88 -11.38 -7.74 -7.85
N LYS A 89 -10.25 -8.46 -7.95
CA LYS A 89 -9.30 -8.60 -6.84
C LYS A 89 -8.68 -7.26 -6.44
N SER A 90 -8.30 -6.42 -7.40
CA SER A 90 -7.75 -5.09 -7.11
C SER A 90 -8.80 -4.18 -6.48
N ALA A 91 -10.04 -4.20 -6.98
CA ALA A 91 -11.15 -3.46 -6.39
C ALA A 91 -11.43 -3.93 -4.95
N TRP A 92 -11.41 -5.23 -4.70
CA TRP A 92 -11.62 -5.78 -3.36
C TRP A 92 -10.50 -5.40 -2.39
N MET A 93 -9.24 -5.50 -2.83
CA MET A 93 -8.10 -5.09 -2.01
C MET A 93 -8.16 -3.60 -1.65
N ALA A 94 -8.51 -2.73 -2.61
CA ALA A 94 -8.66 -1.31 -2.38
C ALA A 94 -9.85 -0.98 -1.44
N ALA A 95 -10.96 -1.69 -1.55
CA ALA A 95 -12.17 -1.45 -0.77
C ALA A 95 -12.08 -2.03 0.66
N CYS A 96 -11.44 -3.19 0.82
CA CYS A 96 -11.50 -3.98 2.06
C CYS A 96 -10.14 -4.14 2.75
N MET A 97 -9.10 -4.53 2.02
CA MET A 97 -7.78 -4.81 2.61
C MET A 97 -7.07 -3.53 3.06
N VAL A 98 -6.87 -2.58 2.14
CA VAL A 98 -6.11 -1.35 2.42
C VAL A 98 -6.73 -0.56 3.59
N PRO A 99 -8.06 -0.31 3.64
CA PRO A 99 -8.66 0.42 4.75
C PRO A 99 -8.56 -0.31 6.09
N THR A 100 -8.42 -1.64 6.08
CA THR A 100 -8.25 -2.45 7.29
C THR A 100 -6.82 -2.38 7.81
N ILE A 101 -5.82 -2.45 6.93
CA ILE A 101 -4.40 -2.51 7.31
C ILE A 101 -3.76 -1.13 7.50
N ALA A 102 -4.14 -0.13 6.69
CA ALA A 102 -3.60 1.23 6.75
C ALA A 102 -3.54 1.83 8.17
N PRO A 103 -4.61 1.79 9.00
CA PRO A 103 -4.55 2.38 10.33
C PRO A 103 -3.56 1.67 11.27
N ILE A 104 -3.32 0.36 11.07
CA ILE A 104 -2.32 -0.38 11.85
C ILE A 104 -0.93 0.11 11.46
N MET A 105 -0.64 0.16 10.15
CA MET A 105 0.65 0.61 9.61
C MET A 105 0.96 2.05 10.01
N GLN A 106 -0.01 2.96 9.86
CA GLN A 106 0.10 4.35 10.33
C GLN A 106 0.27 4.46 11.85
N GLY A 107 -0.24 3.50 12.61
CA GLY A 107 -0.01 3.42 14.05
C GLY A 107 1.41 3.02 14.43
N ILE A 108 2.12 2.34 13.53
CA ILE A 108 3.52 1.92 13.71
C ILE A 108 4.46 3.08 13.41
N ASP A 109 4.36 3.62 12.20
CA ASP A 109 5.13 4.78 11.75
C ASP A 109 4.23 5.70 10.91
N PRO A 110 3.66 6.75 11.53
CA PRO A 110 2.72 7.62 10.83
C PRO A 110 3.39 8.48 9.75
N VAL A 111 4.70 8.68 9.82
CA VAL A 111 5.45 9.47 8.83
C VAL A 111 5.77 8.60 7.62
N LEU A 112 6.23 7.37 7.86
CA LEU A 112 6.55 6.44 6.79
C LEU A 112 5.28 6.00 6.03
N TYR A 113 4.18 5.75 6.74
CA TYR A 113 2.95 5.20 6.17
C TYR A 113 1.82 6.22 6.01
N GLU A 114 2.13 7.52 6.00
CA GLU A 114 1.13 8.58 5.76
C GLU A 114 0.31 8.30 4.49
N ASN A 115 0.98 7.81 3.44
CA ASN A 115 0.40 7.51 2.15
C ASN A 115 0.33 5.99 1.88
N PHE A 116 -0.01 5.19 2.90
CA PHE A 116 -0.12 3.74 2.77
C PHE A 116 -1.02 3.34 1.58
N SER A 117 -0.51 2.46 0.73
CA SER A 117 -1.01 2.18 -0.60
C SER A 117 -0.75 0.74 -1.02
N CYS A 118 -1.20 0.38 -2.24
CA CYS A 118 -0.96 -0.95 -2.81
C CYS A 118 0.54 -1.25 -2.98
N ALA A 119 1.36 -0.21 -3.25
CA ALA A 119 2.79 -0.34 -3.47
C ALA A 119 3.55 -0.75 -2.20
N ASP A 120 3.03 -0.38 -1.02
CA ASP A 120 3.64 -0.79 0.26
C ASP A 120 3.58 -2.30 0.49
N CYS A 121 2.67 -3.01 -0.20
CA CYS A 121 2.57 -4.47 -0.15
C CYS A 121 3.01 -5.17 -1.43
N HIS A 122 2.92 -4.53 -2.60
CA HIS A 122 3.20 -5.17 -3.90
C HIS A 122 4.44 -4.63 -4.61
N GLY A 123 5.10 -3.60 -4.06
CA GLY A 123 6.19 -2.87 -4.71
C GLY A 123 5.68 -1.81 -5.68
N ASP A 124 6.59 -0.94 -6.14
CA ASP A 124 6.27 0.20 -7.01
C ASP A 124 5.66 -0.22 -8.36
N ASP A 125 6.03 -1.41 -8.85
CA ASP A 125 5.51 -1.99 -10.10
C ASP A 125 4.28 -2.89 -9.88
N LEU A 126 3.77 -2.96 -8.65
CA LEU A 126 2.64 -3.78 -8.25
C LEU A 126 2.83 -5.26 -8.63
N GLY A 127 4.07 -5.75 -8.57
CA GLY A 127 4.44 -7.11 -8.99
C GLY A 127 4.32 -7.29 -10.50
N GLY A 128 4.81 -6.33 -11.29
CA GLY A 128 4.68 -6.28 -12.74
C GLY A 128 3.22 -6.27 -13.22
N GLY A 129 2.33 -5.61 -12.47
CA GLY A 129 0.88 -5.59 -12.73
C GLY A 129 0.15 -6.91 -12.41
N THR A 130 0.85 -7.93 -11.90
CA THR A 130 0.23 -9.21 -11.53
C THR A 130 -0.28 -9.25 -10.11
N PHE A 131 0.12 -8.29 -9.27
CA PHE A 131 -0.19 -8.22 -7.84
C PHE A 131 0.21 -9.51 -7.10
N ALA A 132 1.20 -10.23 -7.62
CA ALA A 132 1.68 -11.46 -7.01
C ALA A 132 2.24 -11.17 -5.61
N MET A 133 1.99 -12.12 -4.71
CA MET A 133 2.58 -12.16 -3.38
C MET A 133 3.46 -13.41 -3.24
N PRO A 134 4.51 -13.38 -2.40
CA PRO A 134 4.95 -12.25 -1.58
C PRO A 134 5.56 -11.09 -2.39
N ALA A 135 5.62 -9.91 -1.78
CA ALA A 135 6.36 -8.76 -2.29
C ALA A 135 7.85 -9.09 -2.46
N THR A 136 8.58 -8.27 -3.21
CA THR A 136 10.03 -8.46 -3.39
C THR A 136 10.85 -8.16 -2.15
N THR A 137 10.28 -7.59 -1.08
CA THR A 137 10.98 -7.25 0.15
C THR A 137 11.41 -8.51 0.90
N PRO A 138 12.71 -8.83 0.92
CA PRO A 138 13.20 -9.99 1.64
C PRO A 138 13.26 -9.72 3.14
N ILE A 139 13.00 -10.74 3.95
CA ILE A 139 13.27 -10.73 5.40
C ILE A 139 14.08 -11.99 5.76
N SER A 140 15.00 -11.84 6.71
CA SER A 140 15.76 -12.97 7.25
C SER A 140 15.43 -13.18 8.72
N PHE A 141 14.87 -14.34 9.07
CA PHE A 141 14.64 -14.69 10.47
C PHE A 141 15.95 -14.94 11.24
N ALA A 142 17.06 -15.21 10.55
CA ALA A 142 18.37 -15.27 11.18
C ALA A 142 18.79 -13.90 11.76
N ASP A 143 18.25 -12.81 11.22
CA ASP A 143 18.46 -11.44 11.67
C ASP A 143 17.37 -10.94 12.63
N ALA A 144 16.41 -11.80 13.03
CA ALA A 144 15.26 -11.38 13.82
C ALA A 144 15.64 -10.73 15.17
N ALA A 145 16.80 -11.08 15.72
CA ALA A 145 17.32 -10.47 16.95
C ALA A 145 17.74 -8.99 16.78
N ASN A 146 17.92 -8.52 15.54
CA ASN A 146 18.29 -7.15 15.20
C ASN A 146 17.12 -6.34 14.63
N TRP A 147 15.94 -6.95 14.48
CA TRP A 147 14.74 -6.22 14.08
C TRP A 147 14.38 -5.17 15.12
N ASP A 148 13.86 -4.03 14.65
CA ASP A 148 13.45 -2.97 15.54
C ASP A 148 12.26 -3.47 16.39
N PRO A 149 12.40 -3.53 17.73
CA PRO A 149 11.35 -4.03 18.61
C PRO A 149 10.08 -3.18 18.60
N ALA A 150 10.11 -1.97 18.01
CA ALA A 150 8.90 -1.20 17.73
C ALA A 150 8.01 -1.85 16.66
N TYR A 151 8.59 -2.64 15.76
CA TYR A 151 7.89 -3.30 14.65
C TYR A 151 7.58 -4.76 14.97
N ILE A 152 8.56 -5.48 15.52
CA ILE A 152 8.42 -6.87 15.92
C ILE A 152 9.49 -7.26 16.94
N ASP A 153 9.07 -7.91 18.00
CA ASP A 153 9.98 -8.60 18.90
C ASP A 153 10.33 -9.96 18.27
N GLY A 154 11.48 -10.03 17.60
CA GLY A 154 11.96 -11.24 16.94
C GLY A 154 12.20 -12.43 17.88
N MET A 155 12.20 -12.24 19.20
CA MET A 155 12.30 -13.34 20.17
C MET A 155 10.94 -13.95 20.52
N THR A 156 9.88 -13.15 20.47
CA THR A 156 8.51 -13.60 20.79
C THR A 156 7.62 -13.73 19.56
N PHE A 157 8.06 -13.24 18.40
CA PHE A 157 7.25 -13.08 17.19
C PHE A 157 5.97 -12.28 17.43
N MET A 158 6.02 -11.38 18.41
CA MET A 158 4.91 -10.50 18.75
C MET A 158 5.28 -9.06 18.39
N GLY A 159 4.29 -8.27 18.03
CA GLY A 159 4.47 -6.86 17.74
C GLY A 159 3.50 -6.38 16.67
N PRO A 160 3.53 -5.09 16.34
CA PRO A 160 2.62 -4.53 15.37
C PRO A 160 2.67 -5.22 13.99
N MET A 161 3.83 -5.68 13.53
CA MET A 161 3.90 -6.42 12.26
C MET A 161 3.30 -7.84 12.33
N ALA A 162 3.27 -8.46 13.52
CA ALA A 162 2.51 -9.70 13.71
C ALA A 162 1.01 -9.42 13.65
N GLU A 163 0.54 -8.31 14.24
CA GLU A 163 -0.85 -7.86 14.15
C GLU A 163 -1.27 -7.56 12.70
N VAL A 164 -0.40 -6.94 11.90
CA VAL A 164 -0.63 -6.73 10.46
C VAL A 164 -0.82 -8.07 9.74
N ALA A 165 0.06 -9.04 9.97
CA ALA A 165 -0.02 -10.36 9.33
C ALA A 165 -1.29 -11.11 9.74
N ASP A 166 -1.63 -11.12 11.03
CA ASP A 166 -2.84 -11.76 11.55
C ASP A 166 -4.12 -11.10 11.02
N THR A 167 -4.13 -9.76 10.96
CA THR A 167 -5.26 -8.99 10.42
C THR A 167 -5.43 -9.26 8.93
N ALA A 168 -4.34 -9.31 8.18
CA ALA A 168 -4.37 -9.65 6.75
C ALA A 168 -4.88 -11.08 6.54
N ALA A 169 -4.40 -12.05 7.32
CA ALA A 169 -4.88 -13.43 7.29
C ALA A 169 -6.40 -13.51 7.51
N ALA A 170 -6.88 -12.87 8.58
CA ALA A 170 -8.30 -12.84 8.91
C ALA A 170 -9.14 -12.17 7.81
N THR A 171 -8.65 -11.06 7.25
CA THR A 171 -9.32 -10.31 6.19
C THR A 171 -9.45 -11.14 4.91
N LEU A 172 -8.42 -11.92 4.56
CA LEU A 172 -8.42 -12.81 3.40
C LEU A 172 -9.11 -14.16 3.65
N GLY A 173 -9.55 -14.43 4.89
CA GLY A 173 -10.15 -15.71 5.27
C GLY A 173 -9.14 -16.87 5.36
N TYR A 174 -7.86 -16.58 5.56
CA TYR A 174 -6.82 -17.59 5.81
C TYR A 174 -6.63 -17.83 7.32
N GLU A 175 -6.21 -19.03 7.70
CA GLU A 175 -5.74 -19.25 9.07
C GLU A 175 -4.39 -18.55 9.28
N PRO A 176 -4.18 -17.87 10.41
CA PRO A 176 -2.90 -17.22 10.69
C PRO A 176 -1.81 -18.27 10.91
N PHE A 177 -0.58 -17.88 10.59
CA PHE A 177 0.60 -18.66 10.89
C PHE A 177 0.74 -18.88 12.40
N SER A 178 1.08 -20.10 12.79
CA SER A 178 1.49 -20.40 14.16
C SER A 178 2.42 -21.60 14.19
N MET A 179 3.02 -21.89 15.34
CA MET A 179 3.85 -23.10 15.51
C MET A 179 3.03 -24.39 15.33
N ASP A 180 1.73 -24.35 15.60
CA ASP A 180 0.81 -25.47 15.38
C ASP A 180 0.22 -25.48 13.95
N ASN A 181 0.28 -24.34 13.24
CA ASN A 181 -0.16 -24.16 11.86
C ASN A 181 0.93 -23.44 11.03
N PRO A 182 2.02 -24.13 10.67
CA PRO A 182 3.14 -23.50 9.97
C PRO A 182 2.82 -23.12 8.51
N ASP A 183 1.71 -23.63 7.97
CA ASP A 183 1.23 -23.33 6.62
C ASP A 183 0.24 -22.15 6.59
N GLY A 184 -0.06 -21.56 7.76
CA GLY A 184 -0.93 -20.38 7.86
C GLY A 184 -0.32 -19.12 7.25
N PHE A 185 -1.17 -18.13 6.99
CA PHE A 185 -0.74 -16.83 6.47
C PHE A 185 0.02 -16.06 7.55
N GLY A 186 1.25 -15.64 7.23
CA GLY A 186 2.14 -14.93 8.16
C GLY A 186 3.13 -14.05 7.40
N CYS A 187 4.30 -13.79 7.99
CA CYS A 187 5.31 -12.93 7.38
C CYS A 187 5.69 -13.37 5.96
N GLY A 188 5.77 -14.68 5.70
CA GLY A 188 6.06 -15.23 4.37
C GLY A 188 4.94 -15.09 3.34
N GLY A 189 3.74 -14.68 3.76
CA GLY A 189 2.65 -14.30 2.85
C GLY A 189 2.91 -12.95 2.18
N CYS A 190 3.63 -12.05 2.85
CA CYS A 190 3.96 -10.71 2.34
C CYS A 190 5.43 -10.56 1.95
N HIS A 191 6.34 -11.30 2.58
CA HIS A 191 7.78 -11.18 2.38
C HIS A 191 8.41 -12.43 1.77
N VAL A 192 9.45 -12.25 0.97
CA VAL A 192 10.35 -13.36 0.63
C VAL A 192 11.18 -13.71 1.85
N ILE A 193 11.15 -14.97 2.28
CA ILE A 193 11.96 -15.41 3.43
C ILE A 193 13.35 -15.83 2.93
N GLU A 194 14.39 -15.13 3.38
CA GLU A 194 15.78 -15.50 3.18
C GLU A 194 16.25 -16.46 4.28
N GLY A 195 16.95 -17.52 3.85
CA GLY A 195 17.49 -18.58 4.73
C GLY A 195 18.91 -18.33 5.21
#